data_AF-A0A7Y2DSB3-F1
#
_entry.id   AF-A0A7Y2DSB3-F1
#
_cell.length_a   1.000
_cell.length_b   1.000
_cell.length_c   1.000
_cell.angle_alpha   90.00
_cell.angle_beta   90.00
_cell.angle_gamma   90.00
#
_symmetry.space_group_name_H-M   'P 1'
#
loop_
_entity.id
_entity.type
_entity.pdbx_description
1 polymer ?
#
loop_
_entity_poly.entity_id
_entity_poly.type
_entity_poly.pdbx_seq_one_letter_code
_entity_poly.pdbx_strand_id
1 'polypeptide(L)'
;DSKTFDTVRTVAVRDAGGNPVDLLNELECLGSWALANRWQSNEIVAIDLGTGSVVGTLDLTELVPPDLERSGAVLNGIAYRSSTDTYFVTGKLWPVMYELELRSG
;
A
#
# COMPACT_ATOMS: atom_id res chain seq x y z
N ASP A 1 -2.23 -6.54 -20.19
CA ASP A 1 -3.28 -6.12 -21.13
C ASP A 1 -4.61 -6.47 -20.49
N SER A 2 -5.58 -5.56 -20.50
CA SER A 2 -6.82 -5.73 -19.71
C SER A 2 -7.81 -6.74 -20.31
N LYS A 3 -7.59 -7.20 -21.55
CA LYS A 3 -8.47 -8.16 -22.23
C LYS A 3 -7.94 -9.59 -22.14
N THR A 4 -6.63 -9.72 -22.19
CA THR A 4 -5.91 -11.01 -22.23
C THR A 4 -5.28 -11.37 -20.89
N PHE A 5 -5.10 -10.38 -20.00
CA PHE A 5 -4.30 -10.48 -18.78
C PHE A 5 -2.82 -10.76 -19.02
N ASP A 6 -2.35 -10.64 -20.27
CA ASP A 6 -0.93 -10.79 -20.58
C ASP A 6 -0.10 -9.70 -19.90
N THR A 7 1.08 -10.08 -19.42
CA THR A 7 2.01 -9.12 -18.82
C THR A 7 2.54 -8.18 -19.90
N VAL A 8 2.27 -6.87 -19.75
CA VAL A 8 2.76 -5.83 -20.67
C VAL A 8 4.09 -5.24 -20.22
N ARG A 9 4.34 -5.25 -18.91
CA ARG A 9 5.52 -4.67 -18.28
C ARG A 9 5.71 -5.28 -16.91
N THR A 10 6.97 -5.42 -16.52
CA THR A 10 7.39 -5.74 -15.16
C THR A 10 8.37 -4.67 -14.70
N VAL A 11 8.23 -4.23 -13.46
CA VAL A 11 9.12 -3.26 -12.83
C VAL A 11 9.56 -3.84 -11.49
N ALA A 12 10.86 -3.82 -11.21
CA ALA A 12 11.41 -4.25 -9.93
C ALA A 12 11.30 -3.10 -8.93
N VAL A 13 10.69 -3.35 -7.77
CA VAL A 13 10.50 -2.32 -6.74
C VAL A 13 11.73 -2.26 -5.83
N ARG A 14 12.24 -1.06 -5.58
CA ARG A 14 13.45 -0.83 -4.76
C ARG A 14 13.27 0.30 -3.76
N ASP A 15 13.84 0.12 -2.57
CA ASP A 15 13.92 1.17 -1.56
C ASP A 15 14.96 2.25 -1.92
N ALA A 16 15.09 3.28 -1.08
CA ALA A 16 16.06 4.37 -1.27
C ALA A 16 17.53 3.90 -1.25
N GLY A 17 17.81 2.75 -0.63
CA GLY A 17 19.13 2.10 -0.62
C GLY A 17 19.39 1.22 -1.85
N GLY A 18 18.39 1.05 -2.72
CA GLY A 18 18.46 0.18 -3.90
C GLY A 18 18.15 -1.29 -3.61
N ASN A 19 17.74 -1.64 -2.38
CA ASN A 19 17.38 -3.01 -2.03
C ASN A 19 16.01 -3.36 -2.60
N PRO A 20 15.78 -4.61 -3.06
CA PRO A 20 14.45 -5.06 -3.45
C PRO A 20 13.44 -4.93 -2.31
N VAL A 21 12.23 -4.50 -2.64
CA VAL A 21 11.09 -4.50 -1.71
C VAL A 21 10.22 -5.71 -2.02
N ASP A 22 10.21 -6.66 -1.10
CA ASP A 22 9.46 -7.90 -1.21
C ASP A 22 8.09 -7.81 -0.52
N LEU A 23 7.27 -8.85 -0.73
CA LEU A 23 5.97 -9.05 -0.08
C LEU A 23 4.95 -7.93 -0.37
N LEU A 24 5.07 -7.26 -1.51
CA LEU A 24 4.04 -6.37 -2.01
C LEU A 24 2.76 -7.17 -2.25
N ASN A 25 1.64 -6.68 -1.72
CA ASN A 25 0.38 -7.41 -1.74
C ASN A 25 -0.73 -6.56 -2.36
N GLU A 26 -1.58 -5.93 -1.56
CA GLU A 26 -2.65 -5.10 -2.07
C GLU A 26 -2.08 -3.80 -2.68
N LEU A 27 -2.72 -3.32 -3.76
CA LEU A 27 -2.29 -2.18 -4.56
C LEU A 27 -3.43 -1.21 -4.80
N GLU A 28 -3.14 0.09 -4.72
CA GLU A 28 -4.02 1.18 -5.19
C GLU A 28 -3.27 2.08 -6.17
N CYS A 29 -3.79 2.22 -7.39
CA CYS A 29 -3.14 2.94 -8.49
C CYS A 29 -3.59 4.40 -8.57
N LEU A 30 -2.61 5.32 -8.53
CA LEU A 30 -2.80 6.78 -8.49
C LEU A 30 -2.05 7.45 -9.64
N GLY A 31 -2.50 7.19 -10.88
CA GLY A 31 -1.85 7.73 -12.08
C GLY A 31 -0.45 7.14 -12.29
N SER A 32 0.60 7.94 -12.05
CA SER A 32 2.00 7.52 -12.19
C SER A 32 2.57 6.77 -10.98
N TRP A 33 1.80 6.69 -9.89
CA TRP A 33 2.19 6.08 -8.63
C TRP A 33 1.28 4.91 -8.30
N ALA A 34 1.76 4.00 -7.46
CA ALA A 34 0.92 3.04 -6.76
C ALA A 34 1.26 3.02 -5.28
N LEU A 35 0.25 2.91 -4.43
CA LEU A 35 0.42 2.52 -3.04
C LEU A 35 0.37 1.01 -2.95
N ALA A 36 1.20 0.42 -2.10
CA ALA A 36 1.22 -1.02 -1.88
C ALA A 36 1.34 -1.35 -0.39
N ASN A 37 0.47 -2.22 0.12
CA ASN A 37 0.73 -2.85 1.42
C ASN A 37 1.94 -3.78 1.32
N ARG A 38 2.83 -3.70 2.30
CA ARG A 38 3.89 -4.69 2.49
C ARG A 38 3.41 -5.76 3.49
N TRP A 39 3.19 -6.97 3.00
CA TRP A 39 2.59 -8.04 3.80
C TRP A 39 3.49 -8.43 4.98
N GLN A 40 2.85 -8.68 6.13
CA GLN A 40 3.48 -8.90 7.44
C GLN A 40 4.25 -7.69 8.02
N SER A 41 4.06 -6.49 7.46
CA SER A 41 4.38 -5.24 8.14
C SER A 41 3.14 -4.34 8.22
N ASN A 42 3.26 -3.23 8.95
CA ASN A 42 2.24 -2.18 9.02
C ASN A 42 2.55 -1.03 8.05
N GLU A 43 3.33 -1.31 7.01
CA GLU A 43 3.81 -0.29 6.07
C GLU A 43 3.00 -0.28 4.77
N ILE A 44 2.75 0.93 4.27
CA ILE A 44 2.36 1.18 2.88
C ILE A 44 3.51 1.88 2.19
N VAL A 45 3.95 1.37 1.04
CA VAL A 45 4.97 2.02 0.22
C VAL A 45 4.32 2.73 -0.95
N ALA A 46 4.78 3.95 -1.25
CA ALA A 46 4.44 4.69 -2.46
C ALA A 46 5.51 4.43 -3.52
N ILE A 47 5.11 3.86 -4.65
CA ILE A 47 5.99 3.37 -5.70
C ILE A 47 5.80 4.22 -6.96
N ASP A 48 6.88 4.76 -7.50
CA ASP A 48 6.90 5.33 -8.84
C ASP A 48 6.79 4.21 -9.88
N LEU A 49 5.71 4.15 -10.67
CA LEU A 49 5.49 3.09 -11.66
C LEU A 49 6.39 3.22 -12.89
N GLY A 50 7.02 4.38 -13.09
CA GLY A 50 8.00 4.61 -14.15
C GLY A 50 9.34 3.92 -13.87
N THR A 51 9.78 3.93 -12.61
CA THR A 51 11.13 3.53 -12.21
C THR A 51 11.16 2.30 -11.29
N GLY A 52 10.09 2.07 -10.52
CA GLY A 52 10.05 1.08 -9.44
C GLY A 52 10.60 1.61 -8.11
N SER A 53 11.02 2.87 -8.05
CA SER A 53 11.54 3.45 -6.83
C SER A 53 10.42 3.68 -5.81
N VAL A 54 10.64 3.25 -4.56
CA VAL A 54 9.84 3.71 -3.43
C VAL A 54 10.20 5.16 -3.13
N VAL A 55 9.21 6.04 -3.19
CA VAL A 55 9.37 7.48 -2.92
C VAL A 55 8.83 7.92 -1.57
N GLY A 56 8.14 7.02 -0.87
CA GLY A 56 7.57 7.28 0.44
C GLY A 56 7.15 6.00 1.12
N THR A 57 7.14 6.02 2.45
CA THR A 57 6.67 4.91 3.27
C THR A 57 5.81 5.48 4.38
N LEU A 58 4.62 4.91 4.53
CA LEU A 58 3.67 5.23 5.59
C LEU A 58 3.71 4.10 6.60
N ASP A 59 4.08 4.41 7.84
CA ASP A 59 3.97 3.48 8.96
C ASP A 59 2.61 3.66 9.64
N LEU A 60 1.79 2.62 9.61
CA LEU A 60 0.45 2.61 10.18
C LEU A 60 0.36 1.81 11.49
N THR A 61 1.49 1.56 12.16
CA THR A 61 1.54 0.76 13.39
C THR A 61 0.55 1.26 14.46
N GLU A 62 0.44 2.58 14.62
CA GLU A 62 -0.47 3.21 15.59
C GLU A 62 -1.96 3.07 15.24
N LEU A 63 -2.28 2.69 13.99
CA LEU A 63 -3.67 2.46 13.55
C LEU A 63 -4.10 1.00 13.67
N VAL A 64 -3.17 0.08 13.96
CA VAL A 64 -3.53 -1.33 14.11
C VAL A 64 -4.41 -1.48 15.36
N PRO A 65 -5.65 -1.96 15.23
CA PRO A 65 -6.54 -2.12 16.38
C PRO A 65 -5.90 -2.98 17.47
N PRO A 66 -6.00 -2.59 18.74
CA PRO A 66 -5.56 -3.43 19.85
C PRO A 66 -6.37 -4.74 19.87
N ASP A 67 -5.78 -5.80 20.42
CA ASP A 67 -6.41 -7.12 20.58
C ASP A 67 -6.69 -7.91 19.28
N LEU A 68 -6.03 -7.56 18.17
CA LEU A 68 -5.97 -8.41 16.98
C LEU A 68 -5.03 -9.62 17.20
N GLU A 69 -5.34 -10.49 18.17
CA GLU A 69 -4.57 -11.71 18.45
C GLU A 69 -4.78 -12.84 17.42
N ARG A 70 -5.46 -12.55 16.31
CA ARG A 70 -5.77 -13.56 15.29
C ARG A 70 -4.64 -13.66 14.28
N SER A 71 -4.11 -14.86 14.12
CA SER A 71 -3.25 -15.21 12.98
C SER A 71 -3.93 -14.76 11.68
N GLY A 72 -3.24 -13.91 10.90
CA GLY A 72 -3.73 -13.39 9.63
C GLY A 72 -4.48 -12.05 9.70
N ALA A 73 -4.66 -11.46 10.89
CA ALA A 73 -5.21 -10.11 11.04
C ALA A 73 -4.16 -9.02 10.74
N VAL A 74 -3.85 -8.84 9.46
CA VAL A 74 -2.79 -7.93 8.97
C VAL A 74 -3.35 -6.75 8.20
N LEU A 75 -2.61 -5.65 8.17
CA LEU A 75 -2.86 -4.51 7.28
C LEU A 75 -2.98 -5.01 5.82
N ASN A 76 -4.10 -4.68 5.17
CA ASN A 76 -4.42 -5.08 3.81
C ASN A 76 -5.69 -4.35 3.34
N GLY A 77 -5.57 -3.52 2.31
CA GLY A 77 -6.69 -2.79 1.73
C GLY A 77 -6.42 -1.29 1.77
N ILE A 78 -6.37 -0.70 0.58
CA ILE A 78 -6.13 0.72 0.34
C ILE A 78 -7.13 1.16 -0.72
N ALA A 79 -7.81 2.30 -0.51
CA ALA A 79 -8.65 2.87 -1.56
C ALA A 79 -8.56 4.38 -1.54
N TYR A 80 -8.44 5.00 -2.70
CA TYR A 80 -8.40 6.45 -2.81
C TYR A 80 -9.78 7.03 -3.08
N ARG A 81 -10.14 8.08 -2.32
CA ARG A 81 -11.36 8.85 -2.48
C ARG A 81 -11.03 10.19 -3.10
N SER A 82 -11.19 10.29 -4.42
CA SER A 82 -10.89 11.50 -5.17
C SER A 82 -11.75 12.72 -4.83
N SER A 83 -12.94 12.52 -4.25
CA SER A 83 -13.85 13.62 -3.89
C SER A 83 -13.40 14.43 -2.68
N THR A 84 -12.60 13.82 -1.79
CA THR A 84 -12.09 14.46 -0.57
C THR A 84 -10.56 14.45 -0.50
N ASP A 85 -9.88 13.87 -1.50
CA ASP A 85 -8.42 13.69 -1.53
C ASP A 85 -7.90 12.94 -0.29
N THR A 86 -8.56 11.82 0.01
CA THR A 86 -8.25 10.99 1.19
C THR A 86 -8.12 9.52 0.82
N TYR A 87 -7.60 8.73 1.76
CA TYR A 87 -7.33 7.31 1.58
C TYR A 87 -8.06 6.50 2.65
N PHE A 88 -8.78 5.46 2.25
CA PHE A 88 -9.23 4.44 3.16
C PHE A 88 -8.16 3.40 3.37
N VAL A 89 -7.93 3.04 4.63
CA VAL A 89 -7.08 1.91 5.01
C VAL A 89 -7.80 1.00 5.98
N THR A 90 -7.54 -0.29 5.85
CA THR A 90 -8.07 -1.33 6.75
C THR A 90 -7.13 -2.54 6.73
N GLY A 91 -7.57 -3.62 7.36
CA GLY A 91 -6.86 -4.89 7.35
C GLY A 91 -7.79 -6.08 7.36
N LYS A 92 -7.20 -7.25 7.12
CA LYS A 92 -7.92 -8.51 7.23
C LYS A 92 -8.46 -8.65 8.65
N LEU A 93 -9.75 -8.91 8.79
CA LEU A 93 -10.44 -9.09 10.08
C LEU A 93 -10.40 -7.85 11.02
N TRP A 94 -10.02 -6.68 10.51
CA TRP A 94 -10.12 -5.45 11.30
C TRP A 94 -11.61 -5.11 11.51
N PRO A 95 -12.02 -4.74 12.73
CA PRO A 95 -13.40 -4.30 12.98
C PRO A 95 -13.67 -2.87 12.48
N VAL A 96 -12.65 -2.19 11.96
CA VAL A 96 -12.65 -0.77 11.60
C VAL A 96 -11.95 -0.51 10.27
N MET A 97 -12.29 0.64 9.69
CA MET A 97 -11.62 1.24 8.54
C MET A 97 -11.35 2.71 8.90
N TYR A 98 -10.20 3.23 8.50
CA TYR A 98 -9.80 4.62 8.74
C TYR A 98 -9.81 5.40 7.42
N GLU A 99 -10.25 6.66 7.46
CA GLU A 99 -10.05 7.64 6.38
C GLU A 99 -8.85 8.51 6.77
N LEU A 100 -7.83 8.56 5.90
CA LEU A 100 -6.57 9.27 6.13
C LEU A 100 -6.44 10.44 5.17
N GLU A 101 -6.01 11.58 5.69
CA GLU A 101 -5.48 12.71 4.93
C GLU A 101 -3.95 12.64 5.00
N LEU A 102 -3.29 12.53 3.85
CA LEU A 102 -1.83 12.52 3.80
C LEU A 102 -1.30 13.95 3.69
N ARG A 103 -0.36 14.30 4.56
CA ARG A 103 0.26 15.63 4.56
C ARG A 103 1.75 15.51 4.29
N SER A 104 2.25 16.35 3.41
CA SER A 104 3.69 16.53 3.22
C SER A 104 4.29 17.12 4.49
N GLY A 105 5.32 16.46 5.03
CA GLY A 105 6.18 17.04 6.08
C GLY A 105 7.11 18.10 5.52
#